data_AF-A0A967CGK5-F1
#
_entry.id   AF-A0A967CGK5-F1
#
_cell.length_a   1.000
_cell.length_b   1.000
_cell.length_c   1.000
_cell.angle_alpha   90.00
_cell.angle_beta   90.00
_cell.angle_gamma   90.00
#
_symmetry.space_group_name_H-M   'P 1'
#
loop_
_entity.id
_entity.type
_entity.pdbx_description
1 polymer ?
#
loop_
_entity_poly.entity_id
_entity_poly.type
_entity_poly.pdbx_seq_one_letter_code
_entity_poly.pdbx_strand_id
1 'polypeptide(L)'
;EPWADHAADGLAWLFASEATDQLRMAVDRVVKTALSASLTAGPLDYHASNVVVSNSDFRLSVVDLGAIGYDWPGRRLAQYAMSVQSGVPGGRFRTALTPASVTQFSEALAQIHTGDLGSHVNELDAHALLIGAIAATQLRAVSTGAASAERTVAWGASETRITSLRTVILRTLSHDGPANDVRELLART
;
A
#
# COMPACT_ATOMS: atom_id res chain seq x y z
N GLU A 1 -13.08 -4.16 12.70
CA GLU A 1 -13.90 -4.22 11.47
C GLU A 1 -13.02 -4.62 10.30
N PRO A 2 -13.55 -5.33 9.29
CA PRO A 2 -12.82 -5.58 8.06
C PRO A 2 -12.49 -4.23 7.42
N TRP A 3 -11.20 -3.90 7.33
CA TRP A 3 -10.73 -2.64 6.74
C TRP A 3 -11.16 -2.48 5.26
N ALA A 4 -11.50 -3.59 4.60
CA ALA A 4 -12.01 -3.61 3.23
C ALA A 4 -13.36 -2.89 3.09
N ASP A 5 -14.23 -3.00 4.10
CA ASP A 5 -15.58 -2.40 4.07
C ASP A 5 -15.51 -0.86 4.03
N HIS A 6 -14.42 -0.29 4.57
CA HIS A 6 -14.19 1.14 4.65
C HIS A 6 -13.21 1.67 3.59
N ALA A 7 -12.59 0.79 2.80
CA ALA A 7 -11.55 1.18 1.86
C ALA A 7 -12.09 2.13 0.78
N ALA A 8 -13.26 1.81 0.21
CA ALA A 8 -13.93 2.67 -0.77
C ALA A 8 -14.32 4.03 -0.16
N ASP A 9 -14.82 4.04 1.08
CA ASP A 9 -15.21 5.26 1.78
C ASP A 9 -14.02 6.16 2.13
N GLY A 10 -12.89 5.56 2.54
CA GLY A 10 -11.63 6.28 2.77
C GLY A 10 -11.09 6.91 1.49
N LEU A 11 -11.09 6.15 0.38
CA LEU A 11 -10.69 6.65 -0.93
C LEU A 11 -11.60 7.78 -1.42
N ALA A 12 -12.92 7.59 -1.38
CA ALA A 12 -13.88 8.60 -1.81
C ALA A 12 -13.71 9.91 -1.02
N TRP A 13 -13.61 9.82 0.31
CA TRP A 13 -13.32 10.97 1.17
C TRP A 13 -12.03 11.67 0.77
N LEU A 14 -10.95 10.91 0.55
CA LEU A 14 -9.66 11.47 0.20
C LEU A 14 -9.74 12.26 -1.11
N PHE A 15 -10.56 11.84 -2.06
CA PHE A 15 -10.77 12.51 -3.36
C PHE A 15 -11.99 13.45 -3.37
N ALA A 16 -12.52 13.83 -2.20
CA ALA A 16 -13.67 14.72 -2.08
C ALA A 16 -14.89 14.27 -2.92
N SER A 17 -15.13 12.96 -2.96
CA SER A 17 -16.19 12.31 -3.73
C SER A 17 -17.04 11.37 -2.87
N GLU A 18 -18.08 10.80 -3.49
CA GLU A 18 -18.93 9.79 -2.87
C GLU A 18 -18.48 8.37 -3.22
N ALA A 19 -18.61 7.45 -2.26
CA ALA A 19 -18.29 6.04 -2.45
C ALA A 19 -19.41 5.31 -3.20
N THR A 20 -19.43 5.50 -4.52
CA THR A 20 -20.38 4.86 -5.44
C THR A 20 -20.25 3.34 -5.45
N ASP A 21 -21.33 2.66 -5.85
CA ASP A 21 -21.31 1.20 -6.03
C ASP A 21 -20.22 0.75 -7.01
N GLN A 22 -19.95 1.55 -8.04
CA GLN A 22 -18.89 1.28 -9.00
C GLN A 22 -17.50 1.30 -8.35
N LEU A 23 -17.23 2.28 -7.47
CA LEU A 23 -15.98 2.33 -6.72
C LEU A 23 -15.86 1.14 -5.76
N ARG A 24 -16.94 0.79 -5.04
CA ARG A 24 -16.97 -0.38 -4.15
C ARG A 24 -16.68 -1.68 -4.90
N MET A 25 -17.34 -1.91 -6.03
CA MET A 25 -17.10 -3.07 -6.89
C MET A 25 -15.67 -3.11 -7.44
N ALA A 26 -15.07 -1.96 -7.75
CA ALA A 26 -13.68 -1.89 -8.21
C ALA A 26 -12.71 -2.25 -7.08
N VAL A 27 -12.93 -1.72 -5.87
CA VAL A 27 -12.16 -2.07 -4.66
C VAL A 27 -12.28 -3.57 -4.35
N ASP A 28 -13.46 -4.18 -4.50
CA ASP A 28 -13.63 -5.63 -4.30
C ASP A 28 -12.77 -6.46 -5.27
N ARG A 29 -12.64 -6.02 -6.53
CA ARG A 29 -11.75 -6.69 -7.50
C ARG A 29 -10.28 -6.53 -7.11
N VAL A 30 -9.90 -5.39 -6.55
CA VAL A 30 -8.56 -5.17 -5.99
C VAL A 30 -8.30 -6.12 -4.81
N VAL A 31 -9.25 -6.26 -3.89
CA VAL A 31 -9.14 -7.22 -2.76
C VAL A 31 -8.98 -8.64 -3.27
N LYS A 32 -9.81 -9.08 -4.23
CA LYS A 32 -9.68 -10.42 -4.84
C LYS A 32 -8.32 -10.65 -5.48
N THR A 33 -7.78 -9.64 -6.17
CA THR A 33 -6.46 -9.70 -6.81
C THR A 33 -5.32 -9.78 -5.79
N ALA A 34 -5.41 -9.00 -4.72
CA ALA A 34 -4.44 -9.05 -3.63
C ALA A 34 -4.41 -10.43 -2.95
N LEU A 35 -5.58 -11.07 -2.80
CA LEU A 35 -5.70 -12.36 -2.13
C LEU A 35 -5.44 -13.57 -3.04
N SER A 36 -5.30 -13.38 -4.36
CA SER A 36 -5.18 -14.50 -5.30
C SER A 36 -3.77 -15.08 -5.43
N ALA A 37 -2.74 -14.37 -4.99
CA ALA A 37 -1.36 -14.86 -5.07
C ALA A 37 -1.04 -15.88 -3.98
N SER A 38 -0.08 -16.75 -4.28
CA SER A 38 0.45 -17.73 -3.34
C SER A 38 1.17 -17.05 -2.18
N LEU A 39 0.92 -17.55 -0.97
CA LEU A 39 1.68 -17.15 0.21
C LEU A 39 3.09 -17.75 0.18
N THR A 40 4.02 -17.04 0.78
CA THR A 40 5.44 -17.42 0.81
C THR A 40 6.00 -17.17 2.19
N ALA A 41 6.96 -18.00 2.62
CA ALA A 41 7.59 -17.83 3.91
C ALA A 41 8.49 -16.57 3.92
N GLY A 42 8.46 -15.81 5.01
CA GLY A 42 9.35 -14.68 5.21
C GLY A 42 9.05 -13.85 6.46
N PRO A 43 9.72 -12.70 6.62
CA PRO A 43 9.52 -11.83 7.78
C PRO A 43 8.08 -11.29 7.80
N LEU A 44 7.51 -11.25 9.00
CA LEU A 44 6.20 -10.67 9.28
C LEU A 44 6.27 -9.33 10.02
N ASP A 45 7.46 -8.94 10.51
CA ASP A 45 7.64 -7.65 11.14
C ASP A 45 8.06 -6.59 10.11
N TYR A 46 7.06 -5.82 9.67
CA TYR A 46 7.19 -4.82 8.60
C TYR A 46 7.79 -3.49 9.07
N HIS A 47 8.62 -3.50 10.10
CA HIS A 47 9.25 -2.28 10.60
C HIS A 47 10.46 -1.87 9.74
N ALA A 48 10.52 -0.59 9.34
CA ALA A 48 11.59 -0.10 8.46
C ALA A 48 13.01 -0.26 9.05
N SER A 49 13.15 -0.30 10.39
CA SER A 49 14.44 -0.58 11.05
C SER A 49 14.97 -2.00 10.79
N ASN A 50 14.10 -2.91 10.37
CA ASN A 50 14.47 -4.29 10.04
C ASN A 50 15.10 -4.37 8.65
N VAL A 51 15.16 -3.26 7.91
CA VAL A 51 15.88 -3.15 6.64
C VAL A 51 17.13 -2.31 6.85
N VAL A 52 18.30 -2.95 6.76
CA VAL A 52 19.60 -2.30 6.94
C VAL A 52 20.32 -2.22 5.61
N VAL A 53 20.91 -1.05 5.33
CA VAL A 53 21.78 -0.85 4.18
C VAL A 53 23.22 -0.78 4.69
N SER A 54 24.07 -1.66 4.15
CA SER A 54 25.50 -1.66 4.44
C SER A 54 26.16 -0.39 3.91
N ASN A 55 26.97 0.27 4.74
CA ASN A 55 27.67 1.50 4.35
C ASN A 55 28.86 1.27 3.40
N SER A 56 29.37 0.03 3.30
CA SER A 56 30.54 -0.28 2.48
C SER A 56 30.19 -0.66 1.05
N ASP A 57 29.08 -1.37 0.84
CA ASP A 57 28.69 -1.93 -0.45
C ASP A 57 27.22 -1.66 -0.82
N PHE A 58 26.51 -0.85 -0.02
CA PHE A 58 25.10 -0.50 -0.21
C PHE A 58 24.16 -1.70 -0.35
N ARG A 59 24.58 -2.89 0.12
CA ARG A 59 23.71 -4.06 0.13
C ARG A 59 22.62 -3.91 1.17
N LEU A 60 21.40 -4.20 0.75
CA LEU A 60 20.22 -4.23 1.59
C LEU A 60 20.09 -5.62 2.21
N SER A 61 19.93 -5.69 3.53
CA SER A 61 19.69 -6.92 4.28
C SER A 61 18.48 -6.74 5.20
N VAL A 62 17.67 -7.79 5.31
CA VAL A 62 16.63 -7.84 6.35
C VAL A 62 17.26 -8.43 7.61
N VAL A 63 17.15 -7.70 8.71
CA VAL A 63 17.59 -8.10 10.05
C VAL A 63 16.37 -8.34 10.94
N ASP A 64 16.57 -9.02 12.06
CA ASP A 64 15.50 -9.41 12.99
C ASP A 64 14.40 -10.27 12.35
N LEU A 65 14.71 -11.56 12.19
CA LEU A 65 13.77 -12.57 11.72
C LEU A 65 13.00 -13.22 12.89
N GLY A 66 12.82 -12.51 14.01
CA GLY A 66 12.11 -13.03 15.19
C GLY A 66 10.67 -13.45 14.92
N ALA A 67 10.06 -12.92 13.85
CA ALA A 67 8.74 -13.32 13.35
C ALA A 67 8.82 -13.73 11.87
N ILE A 68 8.83 -15.05 11.61
CA ILE A 68 8.72 -15.64 10.27
C ILE A 68 7.36 -16.33 10.13
N GLY A 69 6.70 -16.16 8.99
CA GLY A 69 5.51 -16.90 8.63
C GLY A 69 5.14 -16.73 7.16
N TYR A 70 3.93 -17.14 6.81
CA TYR A 70 3.44 -17.10 5.43
C TYR A 70 2.69 -15.81 5.15
N ASP A 71 3.14 -15.08 4.14
CA ASP A 71 2.47 -13.87 3.66
C ASP A 71 2.62 -13.69 2.14
N TRP A 72 1.79 -12.83 1.56
CA TRP A 72 1.90 -12.41 0.18
C TRP A 72 3.18 -11.58 -0.03
N PRO A 73 4.05 -11.97 -0.98
CA PRO A 73 5.25 -11.20 -1.29
C PRO A 73 4.99 -9.73 -1.60
N GLY A 74 3.94 -9.41 -2.36
CA GLY A 74 3.62 -8.04 -2.75
C GLY A 74 3.13 -7.23 -1.55
N ARG A 75 2.34 -7.83 -0.63
CA ARG A 75 2.01 -7.18 0.65
C ARG A 75 3.25 -6.80 1.44
N ARG A 76 4.22 -7.72 1.56
CA ARG A 76 5.46 -7.48 2.31
C ARG A 76 6.25 -6.32 1.71
N LEU A 77 6.47 -6.34 0.40
CA LEU A 77 7.17 -5.26 -0.30
C LEU A 77 6.41 -3.93 -0.17
N ALA A 78 5.09 -3.94 -0.37
CA ALA A 78 4.27 -2.75 -0.27
C ALA A 78 4.32 -2.13 1.14
N GLN A 79 4.34 -2.93 2.21
CA GLN A 79 4.46 -2.41 3.58
C GLN A 79 5.79 -1.69 3.84
N TYR A 80 6.91 -2.21 3.33
CA TYR A 80 8.21 -1.52 3.46
C TYR A 80 8.34 -0.30 2.56
N ALA A 81 7.74 -0.35 1.36
CA ALA A 81 7.93 0.67 0.34
C ALA A 81 6.88 1.80 0.41
N MET A 82 5.71 1.54 1.00
CA MET A 82 4.67 2.52 1.27
C MET A 82 4.88 3.11 2.67
N SER A 83 4.38 4.33 2.92
CA SER A 83 4.36 4.96 4.25
C SER A 83 5.70 5.51 4.78
N VAL A 84 6.69 5.74 3.92
CA VAL A 84 7.92 6.46 4.32
C VAL A 84 7.55 7.86 4.84
N GLN A 85 7.83 8.12 6.13
CA GLN A 85 7.51 9.35 6.89
C GLN A 85 6.04 9.57 7.32
N SER A 86 5.12 8.61 7.17
CA SER A 86 3.71 8.82 7.52
C SER A 86 3.45 8.99 9.03
N GLY A 87 4.27 8.38 9.88
CA GLY A 87 4.15 8.44 11.34
C GLY A 87 4.88 9.59 12.04
N VAL A 88 5.51 10.50 11.27
CA VAL A 88 6.30 11.62 11.83
C VAL A 88 5.45 12.89 11.82
N PRO A 89 5.30 13.64 12.94
CA PRO A 89 4.57 14.92 12.95
C PRO A 89 5.02 15.85 11.82
N GLY A 90 4.07 16.36 11.03
CA GLY A 90 4.37 17.20 9.85
C GLY A 90 4.96 16.47 8.63
N GLY A 91 5.17 15.15 8.73
CA GLY A 91 5.59 14.29 7.62
C GLY A 91 4.56 14.20 6.48
N ARG A 92 4.97 13.55 5.38
CA ARG A 92 4.15 13.35 4.17
C ARG A 92 4.23 11.91 3.70
N PHE A 93 3.23 11.45 2.96
CA PHE A 93 3.27 10.13 2.34
C PHE A 93 4.24 10.12 1.17
N ARG A 94 5.12 9.11 1.15
CA ARG A 94 5.99 8.80 0.03
C ARG A 94 5.96 7.30 -0.23
N THR A 95 6.26 6.94 -1.46
CA THR A 95 6.44 5.54 -1.85
C THR A 95 7.73 5.38 -2.65
N ALA A 96 8.48 4.33 -2.34
CA ALA A 96 9.61 3.87 -3.14
C ALA A 96 9.15 3.04 -4.36
N LEU A 97 7.87 2.65 -4.40
CA LEU A 97 7.33 1.89 -5.52
C LEU A 97 7.25 2.77 -6.77
N THR A 98 7.76 2.21 -7.86
CA THR A 98 7.73 2.75 -9.21
C THR A 98 7.36 1.59 -10.17
N PRO A 99 6.91 1.88 -11.40
CA PRO A 99 6.74 0.84 -12.41
C PRO A 99 8.01 -0.02 -12.58
N ALA A 100 9.19 0.60 -12.54
CA ALA A 100 10.46 -0.12 -12.63
C ALA A 100 10.72 -1.08 -11.45
N SER A 101 10.42 -0.67 -10.22
CA SER A 101 10.61 -1.55 -9.05
C SER A 101 9.63 -2.74 -9.05
N VAL A 102 8.48 -2.59 -9.71
CA VAL A 102 7.48 -3.65 -9.85
C VAL A 102 7.96 -4.71 -10.85
N THR A 103 8.56 -4.30 -11.97
CA THR A 103 9.25 -5.22 -12.90
C THR A 103 10.37 -5.98 -12.19
N GLN A 104 11.24 -5.27 -11.46
CA GLN A 104 12.33 -5.89 -10.70
C GLN A 104 11.84 -6.89 -9.65
N PHE A 105 10.73 -6.57 -8.97
CA PHE A 105 10.10 -7.47 -8.02
C PHE A 105 9.60 -8.76 -8.69
N SER A 106 8.94 -8.64 -9.85
CA SER A 106 8.48 -9.80 -10.62
C SER A 106 9.66 -10.67 -11.08
N GLU A 107 10.74 -10.07 -11.56
CA GLU A 107 11.96 -10.77 -11.96
C GLU A 107 12.63 -11.49 -10.78
N ALA A 108 12.72 -10.83 -9.63
CA ALA A 108 13.29 -11.42 -8.42
C ALA A 108 12.44 -12.59 -7.89
N LEU A 109 11.12 -12.48 -7.93
CA LEU A 109 10.22 -13.57 -7.52
C LEU A 109 10.35 -14.79 -8.45
N ALA A 110 10.46 -14.56 -9.75
CA ALA A 110 10.67 -15.62 -10.75
C ALA A 110 11.95 -16.42 -10.53
N GLN A 111 12.97 -15.82 -9.91
CA GLN A 111 14.21 -16.53 -9.57
C GLN A 111 14.08 -17.44 -8.34
N ILE A 112 13.08 -17.20 -7.48
CA ILE A 112 12.95 -17.86 -6.16
C ILE A 112 11.80 -18.88 -6.17
N HIS A 113 10.80 -18.71 -7.02
CA HIS A 113 9.61 -19.56 -7.05
C HIS A 113 9.49 -20.37 -8.34
N THR A 114 9.11 -21.64 -8.20
CA THR A 114 8.74 -22.52 -9.31
C THR A 114 7.21 -22.69 -9.31
N GLY A 115 6.52 -22.09 -10.28
CA GLY A 115 5.05 -22.16 -10.36
C GLY A 115 4.45 -21.09 -11.28
N ASP A 116 3.13 -21.17 -11.53
CA ASP A 116 2.38 -20.07 -12.14
C ASP A 116 2.30 -18.93 -11.12
N LEU A 117 3.10 -17.91 -11.40
CA LEU A 117 3.27 -16.74 -10.56
C LEU A 117 2.10 -15.76 -10.70
N GLY A 118 1.15 -16.00 -11.62
CA GLY A 118 0.13 -15.03 -11.95
C GLY A 118 0.73 -13.66 -12.28
N SER A 119 -0.08 -12.62 -12.42
CA SER A 119 0.46 -11.26 -12.48
C SER A 119 0.81 -10.78 -11.07
N HIS A 120 1.97 -11.16 -10.52
CA HIS A 120 2.51 -10.60 -9.26
C HIS A 120 2.61 -9.07 -9.28
N VAL A 121 2.74 -8.49 -10.48
CA VAL A 121 2.67 -7.06 -10.74
C VAL A 121 1.32 -6.49 -10.28
N ASN A 122 0.22 -7.16 -10.62
CA ASN A 122 -1.13 -6.74 -10.26
C ASN A 122 -1.43 -6.99 -8.77
N GLU A 123 -0.84 -8.03 -8.18
CA GLU A 123 -0.95 -8.29 -6.73
C GLU A 123 -0.21 -7.22 -5.92
N LEU A 124 1.03 -6.90 -6.26
CA LEU A 124 1.79 -5.82 -5.62
C LEU A 124 1.05 -4.47 -5.75
N ASP A 125 0.56 -4.15 -6.94
CA ASP A 125 -0.20 -2.92 -7.17
C ASP A 125 -1.49 -2.89 -6.33
N ALA A 126 -2.20 -4.01 -6.26
CA ALA A 126 -3.38 -4.15 -5.43
C ALA A 126 -3.07 -3.91 -3.95
N HIS A 127 -2.03 -4.54 -3.40
CA HIS A 127 -1.61 -4.30 -2.01
C HIS A 127 -1.18 -2.85 -1.76
N ALA A 128 -0.44 -2.24 -2.67
CA ALA A 128 -0.05 -0.83 -2.56
C ALA A 128 -1.29 0.07 -2.49
N LEU A 129 -2.28 -0.13 -3.36
CA LEU A 129 -3.53 0.62 -3.35
C LEU A 129 -4.31 0.41 -2.04
N LEU A 130 -4.42 -0.82 -1.54
CA LEU A 130 -5.14 -1.14 -0.31
C LEU A 130 -4.47 -0.53 0.93
N ILE A 131 -3.14 -0.52 0.99
CA ILE A 131 -2.40 0.20 2.05
C ILE A 131 -2.68 1.71 1.96
N GLY A 132 -2.74 2.27 0.76
CA GLY A 132 -3.16 3.66 0.53
C GLY A 132 -4.58 3.94 1.01
N ALA A 133 -5.53 3.04 0.72
CA ALA A 133 -6.92 3.15 1.17
C ALA A 133 -7.07 3.06 2.70
N ILE A 134 -6.28 2.21 3.35
CA ILE A 134 -6.20 2.15 4.82
C ILE A 134 -5.69 3.50 5.35
N ALA A 135 -4.61 4.04 4.78
CA ALA A 135 -4.09 5.35 5.17
C ALA A 135 -5.12 6.48 4.96
N ALA A 136 -5.91 6.41 3.88
CA ALA A 136 -6.99 7.37 3.60
C ALA A 136 -8.09 7.30 4.67
N THR A 137 -8.47 6.09 5.08
CA THR A 137 -9.42 5.85 6.17
C THR A 137 -8.90 6.42 7.50
N GLN A 138 -7.61 6.25 7.79
CA GLN A 138 -7.00 6.81 9.00
C GLN A 138 -6.98 8.35 8.97
N LEU A 139 -6.61 8.96 7.84
CA LEU A 139 -6.66 10.41 7.69
C LEU A 139 -8.09 10.95 7.84
N ARG A 140 -9.09 10.28 7.26
CA ARG A 140 -10.50 10.63 7.44
C ARG A 140 -10.87 10.64 8.91
N ALA A 141 -10.54 9.59 9.65
CA ALA A 141 -10.85 9.49 11.07
C ALA A 141 -10.20 10.63 11.87
N VAL A 142 -8.97 11.04 11.52
CA VAL A 142 -8.31 12.20 12.13
C VAL A 142 -9.04 13.50 11.78
N SER A 143 -9.40 13.71 10.52
CA SER A 143 -10.12 14.91 10.07
C SER A 143 -11.50 15.08 10.69
N THR A 144 -12.21 13.99 10.95
CA THR A 144 -13.55 14.02 11.54
C THR A 144 -13.54 13.98 13.07
N GLY A 145 -12.36 13.96 13.71
CA GLY A 145 -12.24 13.84 15.17
C GLY A 145 -12.63 12.47 15.73
N ALA A 146 -12.72 11.44 14.88
CA ALA A 146 -13.02 10.06 15.28
C ALA A 146 -11.78 9.27 15.72
N ALA A 147 -10.57 9.79 15.45
CA ALA A 147 -9.31 9.18 15.85
C ALA A 147 -8.96 9.45 17.33
N SER A 148 -8.11 8.60 17.93
CA SER A 148 -7.55 8.85 19.27
C SER A 148 -6.64 10.08 19.28
N ALA A 149 -6.36 10.60 20.48
CA ALA A 149 -5.45 11.74 20.66
C ALA A 149 -4.03 11.43 20.13
N GLU A 150 -3.49 10.24 20.45
CA GLU A 150 -2.16 9.83 19.98
C GLU A 150 -2.11 9.74 18.46
N ARG A 151 -3.15 9.19 17.84
CA ARG A 151 -3.24 9.09 16.38
C ARG A 151 -3.37 10.46 15.74
N THR A 152 -4.16 11.35 16.32
CA THR A 152 -4.31 12.74 15.86
C THR A 152 -2.97 13.48 15.90
N VAL A 153 -2.17 13.30 16.97
CA VAL A 153 -0.83 13.89 17.08
C VAL A 153 0.14 13.32 16.05
N ALA A 154 0.17 11.99 15.90
CA ALA A 154 1.12 11.32 15.01
C ALA A 154 0.82 11.57 13.52
N TRP A 155 -0.47 11.57 13.16
CA TRP A 155 -0.90 11.68 11.77
C TRP A 155 -1.25 13.12 11.41
N GLY A 156 -2.08 13.80 12.18
CA GLY A 156 -2.73 15.03 11.71
C GLY A 156 -3.44 14.86 10.36
N ALA A 157 -4.07 15.92 9.86
CA ALA A 157 -4.70 15.93 8.54
C ALA A 157 -4.47 17.27 7.85
N SER A 158 -3.22 17.55 7.48
CA SER A 158 -2.88 18.72 6.69
C SER A 158 -3.17 18.50 5.21
N GLU A 159 -3.43 19.59 4.49
CA GLU A 159 -3.57 19.57 3.03
C GLU A 159 -2.36 18.92 2.34
N THR A 160 -1.15 19.18 2.86
CA THR A 160 0.09 18.55 2.39
C THR A 160 0.03 17.02 2.47
N ARG A 161 -0.52 16.46 3.55
CA ARG A 161 -0.64 15.00 3.71
C ARG A 161 -1.68 14.43 2.78
N ILE A 162 -2.85 15.05 2.70
CA ILE A 162 -3.93 14.67 1.79
C ILE A 162 -3.41 14.65 0.35
N THR A 163 -2.78 15.74 -0.10
CA THR A 163 -2.18 15.85 -1.43
C THR A 163 -1.10 14.78 -1.65
N SER A 164 -0.21 14.56 -0.68
CA SER A 164 0.84 13.53 -0.84
C SER A 164 0.28 12.11 -0.94
N LEU A 165 -0.79 11.79 -0.19
CA LEU A 165 -1.43 10.49 -0.24
C LEU A 165 -2.18 10.28 -1.56
N ARG A 166 -2.88 11.31 -2.07
CA ARG A 166 -3.47 11.29 -3.41
C ARG A 166 -2.43 10.96 -4.47
N THR A 167 -1.27 11.62 -4.43
CA THR A 167 -0.15 11.35 -5.36
C THR A 167 0.37 9.91 -5.26
N VAL A 168 0.45 9.34 -4.06
CA VAL A 168 0.85 7.95 -3.86
C VAL A 168 -0.20 6.98 -4.42
N ILE A 169 -1.49 7.23 -4.16
CA ILE A 169 -2.60 6.38 -4.62
C ILE A 169 -2.75 6.42 -6.14
N LEU A 170 -2.67 7.60 -6.76
CA LEU A 170 -2.79 7.76 -8.21
C LEU A 170 -1.55 7.25 -8.98
N ARG A 171 -0.48 6.85 -8.29
CA ARG A 171 0.68 6.27 -8.95
C ARG A 171 0.32 4.89 -9.51
N THR A 172 0.21 4.81 -10.82
CA THR A 172 0.12 3.56 -11.58
C THR A 172 1.39 2.75 -11.41
N LEU A 173 1.26 1.49 -10.98
CA LEU A 173 2.37 0.54 -10.82
C LEU A 173 2.28 -0.61 -11.82
N SER A 174 1.07 -1.04 -12.17
CA SER A 174 0.78 -2.01 -13.24
C SER A 174 0.14 -1.31 -14.44
N HIS A 175 0.35 -1.82 -15.67
CA HIS A 175 -0.32 -1.28 -16.86
C HIS A 175 -1.79 -1.67 -16.94
N ASP A 176 -2.10 -2.94 -16.63
CA ASP A 176 -3.44 -3.51 -16.70
C ASP A 176 -3.76 -4.19 -15.38
N GLY A 177 -4.84 -3.76 -14.70
CA GLY A 177 -5.26 -4.44 -13.49
C GLY A 177 -6.35 -3.69 -12.71
N PRO A 178 -7.05 -4.36 -11.79
CA PRO A 178 -8.16 -3.75 -11.04
C PRO A 178 -7.81 -2.50 -10.24
N ALA A 179 -6.54 -2.32 -9.89
CA ALA A 179 -6.07 -1.10 -9.22
C ALA A 179 -6.19 0.14 -10.12
N ASN A 180 -6.03 -0.01 -11.44
CA ASN A 180 -6.20 1.09 -12.39
C ASN A 180 -7.66 1.48 -12.56
N ASP A 181 -8.60 0.52 -12.53
CA ASP A 181 -10.03 0.83 -12.52
C ASP A 181 -10.39 1.79 -11.36
N VAL A 182 -9.84 1.53 -10.16
CA VAL A 182 -10.05 2.40 -9.00
C VAL A 182 -9.44 3.78 -9.23
N ARG A 183 -8.20 3.85 -9.72
CA ARG A 183 -7.54 5.15 -10.00
C ARG A 183 -8.28 5.96 -11.04
N GLU A 184 -8.80 5.33 -12.09
CA GLU A 184 -9.59 6.01 -13.11
C GLU A 184 -10.88 6.59 -12.53
N LEU A 185 -11.56 5.88 -11.65
CA LEU A 185 -12.76 6.39 -10.97
C LEU A 185 -12.43 7.58 -10.08
N LEU A 186 -11.33 7.52 -9.34
CA LEU A 186 -10.87 8.59 -8.45
C LEU A 186 -10.32 9.82 -9.19
N ALA A 187 -9.84 9.66 -10.43
CA ALA A 187 -9.31 10.76 -11.23
C ALA A 187 -10.40 11.57 -11.96
N ARG A 188 -11.65 11.07 -11.99
CA ARG A 188 -12.80 11.70 -12.66
C ARG A 188 -13.57 12.67 -11.77
N THR A 189 -13.27 12.69 -10.47
CA THR A 189 -13.86 13.57 -9.45
C THR A 189 -13.04 14.82 -9.23
#